data_AF-A0A2V7F8U3-F1
#
_entry.id   AF-A0A2V7F8U3-F1
#
_cell.length_a   1.000
_cell.length_b   1.000
_cell.length_c   1.000
_cell.angle_alpha   90.00
_cell.angle_beta   90.00
_cell.angle_gamma   90.00
#
_symmetry.space_group_name_H-M   'P 1'
#
loop_
_entity.id
_entity.type
_entity.pdbx_description
1 polymer ?
#
loop_
_entity_poly.entity_id
_entity_poly.type
_entity_poly.pdbx_seq_one_letter_code
_entity_poly.pdbx_strand_id
1 'polypeptide(L)' 'MTVGATSASLVDGRLDAKIPPGPIEQKWERHCFDMKLVSPANRRRYTVLVVGSGLAGAAAAASLGELGYKVE' A
#
# COMPACT_ATOMS: atom_id res chain seq x y z
N MET A 1 46.50 -4.25 26.66
CA MET A 1 46.06 -2.86 26.92
C MET A 1 45.80 -2.27 25.54
N THR A 2 44.58 -2.13 25.02
CA THR A 2 43.36 -1.55 25.61
C THR A 2 42.14 -1.98 24.77
N VAL A 3 41.12 -2.51 25.45
CA VAL A 3 39.65 -2.31 25.33
C VAL A 3 39.12 -2.00 23.90
N GLY A 4 38.25 -2.80 23.26
CA GLY A 4 36.99 -3.34 23.76
C GLY A 4 35.82 -2.42 23.37
N ALA A 5 35.15 -2.70 22.26
CA ALA A 5 33.83 -2.11 21.97
C ALA A 5 33.01 -3.09 21.10
N THR A 6 32.50 -4.13 21.75
CA THR A 6 31.35 -4.88 21.25
C THR A 6 30.13 -3.99 21.47
N SER A 7 29.75 -3.17 20.48
CA SER A 7 28.46 -2.47 20.53
C SER A 7 27.37 -3.44 20.08
N ALA A 8 26.70 -4.06 21.05
CA ALA A 8 25.37 -4.58 20.84
C ALA A 8 24.47 -3.43 20.38
N SER A 9 24.01 -3.44 19.13
CA SER A 9 22.89 -2.60 18.72
C SER A 9 21.59 -3.35 19.04
N LEU A 10 20.98 -2.91 20.15
CA LEU A 10 19.58 -3.12 20.51
C LEU A 10 18.73 -2.93 19.25
N VAL A 11 17.99 -3.97 18.84
CA VAL A 11 17.01 -3.99 17.74
C VAL A 11 17.26 -2.87 16.73
N ASP A 12 18.19 -3.09 15.80
CA ASP A 12 18.62 -2.15 14.78
C ASP A 12 17.38 -1.45 14.20
N GLY A 13 17.14 -0.20 14.59
CA GLY A 13 15.99 0.64 14.25
C GLY A 13 16.01 1.05 12.77
N ARG A 14 16.41 0.12 11.91
CA ARG A 14 16.59 0.27 10.48
C ARG A 14 15.22 0.22 9.83
N LEU A 15 14.61 1.40 9.76
CA LEU A 15 13.36 1.64 9.05
C LEU A 15 13.56 1.33 7.57
N ASP A 16 12.83 0.33 7.06
CA ASP A 16 12.78 0.05 5.63
C ASP A 16 11.82 1.03 4.96
N ALA A 17 12.40 2.03 4.29
CA ALA A 17 11.66 3.05 3.56
C ALA A 17 11.04 2.56 2.23
N LYS A 18 11.29 1.31 1.81
CA LYS A 18 10.78 0.71 0.55
C LYS A 18 10.92 1.62 -0.66
N ILE A 19 12.06 2.30 -0.75
CA ILE A 19 12.31 3.29 -1.79
C ILE A 19 12.38 2.58 -3.15
N PRO A 20 11.60 2.99 -4.17
CA PRO A 20 11.64 2.36 -5.47
C PRO A 20 13.05 2.42 -6.10
N PRO A 21 13.49 1.39 -6.84
CA PRO A 21 14.82 1.35 -7.43
C PRO A 21 14.96 2.29 -8.64
N GLY A 22 16.19 2.70 -8.95
CA GLY A 22 16.53 3.51 -10.14
C GLY A 22 16.87 4.98 -9.84
N PRO A 23 17.26 5.74 -10.89
CA PRO A 23 17.57 7.18 -10.81
C PRO A 23 16.39 7.99 -10.26
N ILE A 24 16.67 9.10 -9.57
CA ILE A 24 15.64 9.88 -8.86
C ILE A 24 14.58 10.44 -9.82
N GLU A 25 14.98 10.81 -11.02
CA GLU A 25 14.14 11.39 -12.07
C GLU A 25 13.09 10.39 -12.58
N GLN A 26 13.45 9.11 -12.63
CA GLN A 26 12.58 8.03 -13.16
C GLN A 26 11.84 7.27 -12.07
N LYS A 27 12.16 7.55 -10.80
CA LYS A 27 11.72 6.74 -9.65
C LYS A 27 10.20 6.75 -9.49
N TRP A 28 9.57 7.91 -9.65
CA TRP A 28 8.11 8.05 -9.56
C TRP A 28 7.38 7.37 -10.72
N GLU A 29 7.81 7.65 -11.94
CA GLU A 29 7.19 7.11 -13.15
C GLU A 29 7.22 5.58 -13.17
N ARG A 30 8.38 5.00 -12.85
CA ARG A 30 8.54 3.55 -12.77
C ARG A 30 7.73 2.94 -11.63
N HIS A 31 7.67 3.59 -10.46
CA HIS A 31 6.84 3.11 -9.36
C HIS A 31 5.36 3.05 -9.75
N CYS A 32 4.83 4.11 -10.37
CA CYS A 32 3.46 4.14 -10.87
C CYS A 32 3.18 3.06 -11.92
N PHE A 33 4.14 2.78 -12.81
CA PHE A 33 4.02 1.74 -13.82
C PHE A 33 4.03 0.32 -13.22
N ASP A 34 4.90 0.08 -12.25
CA ASP A 34 5.04 -1.22 -11.57
C ASP A 34 3.88 -1.49 -10.58
N MET A 35 3.06 -0.48 -10.26
CA MET A 35 1.90 -0.66 -9.41
C MET A 35 0.84 -1.55 -10.07
N LYS A 36 0.20 -2.40 -9.26
CA LYS A 36 -0.94 -3.22 -9.69
C LYS A 36 -2.16 -2.32 -9.87
N LEU A 37 -2.31 -1.79 -11.08
CA LEU A 37 -3.45 -0.94 -11.41
C LEU A 37 -4.75 -1.73 -11.32
N VAL A 38 -5.79 -1.07 -10.81
CA VAL A 38 -7.15 -1.60 -10.85
C VAL A 38 -7.73 -1.33 -12.23
N SER A 39 -8.24 -2.38 -12.87
CA SER A 39 -8.87 -2.34 -14.18
C SER A 39 -10.18 -3.12 -14.14
N PRO A 40 -11.14 -2.86 -15.05
CA PRO A 40 -12.39 -3.59 -15.11
C PRO A 40 -12.29 -5.12 -14.99
N ALA A 41 -11.23 -5.69 -15.57
CA ALA A 41 -10.96 -7.12 -15.55
C ALA A 41 -10.55 -7.69 -14.18
N ASN A 42 -9.98 -6.86 -13.28
CA ASN A 42 -9.47 -7.32 -11.98
C ASN A 42 -10.25 -6.80 -10.77
N ARG A 43 -11.28 -5.96 -10.94
CA ARG A 43 -12.11 -5.37 -9.86
C ARG A 43 -12.64 -6.41 -8.85
N ARG A 44 -13.08 -7.58 -9.33
CA ARG A 44 -13.59 -8.68 -8.48
C ARG A 44 -12.56 -9.29 -7.53
N ARG A 45 -11.26 -9.07 -7.76
CA ARG A 45 -10.17 -9.59 -6.91
C ARG A 45 -9.96 -8.73 -5.67
N TYR A 46 -10.48 -7.50 -5.66
CA TYR A 46 -10.29 -6.56 -4.57
C TYR A 46 -11.52 -6.55 -3.68
N THR A 47 -11.27 -6.53 -2.37
CA THR A 47 -12.30 -6.33 -1.34
C THR A 47 -12.20 -4.88 -0.86
N VAL A 48 -13.33 -4.18 -0.86
CA VAL A 48 -13.42 -2.78 -0.42
C VAL A 48 -14.18 -2.75 0.89
N LEU A 49 -13.54 -2.22 1.93
CA LEU A 49 -14.14 -2.04 3.25
C LEU A 49 -14.76 -0.65 3.33
N VAL A 50 -16.05 -0.56 3.62
CA VAL A 50 -16.72 0.72 3.79
C VAL A 50 -16.92 1.00 5.28
N VAL A 51 -16.13 1.92 5.83
CA VAL A 51 -16.22 2.31 7.23
C VAL A 51 -17.18 3.49 7.38
N GLY A 52 -18.35 3.22 7.95
CA GLY A 52 -19.40 4.21 8.23
C GLY A 52 -20.75 3.78 7.65
N SER A 53 -21.80 3.73 8.48
CA SER A 53 -23.13 3.22 8.12
C SER A 53 -24.16 4.31 7.81
N GLY A 54 -23.70 5.53 7.51
CA GLY A 54 -24.57 6.63 7.10
C GLY A 54 -25.00 6.53 5.64
N LEU A 55 -25.81 7.49 5.18
CA LEU A 55 -26.29 7.56 3.78
C LEU A 55 -25.14 7.55 2.77
N ALA A 56 -24.04 8.25 3.08
CA ALA A 56 -22.84 8.27 2.23
C ALA A 56 -22.17 6.89 2.14
N GLY A 57 -22.09 6.16 3.27
CA GLY A 57 -21.52 4.82 3.30
C GLY A 57 -22.38 3.82 2.54
N ALA A 58 -23.70 3.86 2.72
CA ALA A 58 -24.63 3.03 1.97
C ALA A 58 -24.59 3.31 0.46
N ALA A 59 -24.56 4.58 0.04
CA ALA A 59 -24.47 4.97 -1.36
C ALA A 59 -23.13 4.55 -2.00
N ALA A 60 -22.02 4.68 -1.27
CA ALA A 60 -20.70 4.23 -1.72
C ALA A 60 -20.65 2.70 -1.86
N ALA A 61 -21.14 1.96 -0.86
CA ALA A 61 -21.20 0.51 -0.89
C ALA A 61 -22.05 -0.02 -2.06
N ALA A 62 -23.23 0.56 -2.27
CA ALA A 62 -24.09 0.20 -3.39
C ALA A 62 -23.41 0.48 -4.75
N SER A 63 -22.84 1.67 -4.92
CA SER A 63 -22.19 2.06 -6.19
C SER A 63 -20.97 1.17 -6.50
N LEU A 64 -20.17 0.83 -5.50
CA LEU A 64 -19.01 -0.04 -5.67
C LEU A 64 -19.41 -1.50 -5.90
N GLY A 65 -20.48 -1.97 -5.26
CA GLY A 65 -21.08 -3.27 -5.53
C GLY A 65 -21.58 -3.41 -6.97
N GLU A 66 -22.30 -2.40 -7.47
CA GLU A 66 -22.76 -2.32 -8.87
C GLU A 66 -21.59 -2.34 -9.88
N LEU A 67 -20.47 -1.70 -9.54
CA LEU A 67 -19.25 -1.74 -10.35
C LEU A 67 -18.54 -3.11 -10.32
N GLY A 68 -19.03 -4.06 -9.51
CA GLY A 68 -18.53 -5.43 -9.42
C GLY A 68 -17.39 -5.63 -8.42
N TYR A 69 -17.22 -4.73 -7.47
CA TYR A 69 -16.31 -4.94 -6.33
C TYR A 69 -16.98 -5.78 -5.25
N LYS A 70 -16.17 -6.53 -4.49
CA LYS A 70 -16.64 -7.16 -3.25
C LYS A 70 -16.59 -6.12 -2.14
N VAL A 71 -17.76 -5.73 -1.61
CA VAL A 71 -17.86 -4.74 -0.53
C VAL A 71 -18.18 -5.44 0.79
N GLU A 72 -17.50 -5.04 1.87
CA GLU A 72 -17.65 -5.54 3.25
C GLU A 72 -17.85 -4.40 4.26
#